data_AF-A0A0J9R965-F1
#
_entry.id   AF-A0A0J9R965-F1
#
_cell.length_a   1.000
_cell.length_b   1.000
_cell.length_c   1.000
_cell.angle_alpha   90.00
_cell.angle_beta   90.00
_cell.angle_gamma   90.00
#
_symmetry.space_group_name_H-M   'P 1'
#
loop_
_entity.id
_entity.type
_entity.pdbx_description
1 polymer ?
#
loop_
_entity_poly.entity_id
_entity_poly.type
_entity_poly.pdbx_seq_one_letter_code
_entity_poly.pdbx_strand_id
1 'polypeptide(L)'
;MYAGEMAIASNVEEAGNAVRAEKGRKYFYFRKMIGDYIDTSVRIVATVFLADLLRRLYHCVIEYGSNGRYYLPEDRLWVILRRSCTYNNRSIYLIVGFVLVAFFRISVTGNYRDVVPTTLFLVHMPLYWIWSFSDMDHSTLSYSHWIRDSHGLDYAAGMASNYFHGYLKLSLPERKDDGLKQRMEMYEDKNNVTFGIKRLVILIPDEMFVNGVLESHLLDKAEPLETQFINRAGVYRPFKHAVYRMNKKVNGRTYYFAIEGATPLISFFDAIYSNLSATWQMQELKREIWLKFYKHLRELITTWPETRDLIELIIYNSHDSKGNLVDVGELLVANMQNKTKTLDEIPH
;
A
#
# COMPACT_ATOMS: atom_id res chain seq x y z
N MET A 1 20.65 -32.71 82.40
CA MET A 1 19.63 -32.48 81.34
C MET A 1 19.98 -31.34 80.38
N TYR A 2 21.19 -30.75 80.42
CA TYR A 2 21.54 -29.55 79.62
C TYR A 2 22.43 -29.78 78.38
N ALA A 3 22.99 -30.99 78.20
CA ALA A 3 23.90 -31.27 77.08
C ALA A 3 23.18 -31.73 75.78
N GLY A 4 21.96 -32.26 75.90
CA GLY A 4 21.20 -32.79 74.75
C GLY A 4 20.47 -31.73 73.93
N GLU A 5 19.99 -30.65 74.53
CA GLU A 5 19.29 -29.58 73.81
C GLU A 5 20.24 -28.69 73.00
N MET A 6 21.49 -28.49 73.45
CA MET A 6 22.47 -27.68 72.70
C MET A 6 22.95 -28.36 71.41
N ALA A 7 23.06 -29.69 71.38
CA ALA A 7 23.48 -30.44 70.19
C ALA A 7 22.39 -30.53 69.11
N ILE A 8 21.11 -30.43 69.50
CA ILE A 8 19.99 -30.40 68.56
C ILE A 8 19.86 -29.00 67.94
N ALA A 9 20.05 -27.94 68.74
CA ALA A 9 20.07 -26.56 68.24
C ALA A 9 21.20 -26.31 67.23
N SER A 10 22.41 -26.83 67.49
CA SER A 10 23.56 -26.67 66.58
C SER A 10 23.35 -27.37 65.23
N ASN A 11 22.77 -28.57 65.23
CA ASN A 11 22.49 -29.33 64.00
C ASN A 11 21.38 -28.69 63.15
N VAL A 12 20.37 -28.06 63.78
CA VAL A 12 19.32 -27.32 63.06
C VAL A 12 19.86 -26.03 62.46
N GLU A 13 20.78 -25.36 63.16
CA GLU A 13 21.45 -24.15 62.67
C GLU A 13 22.44 -24.46 61.52
N GLU A 14 23.18 -25.55 61.60
CA GLU A 14 24.04 -26.05 60.51
C GLU A 14 23.23 -26.49 59.28
N ALA A 15 22.11 -27.21 59.48
CA ALA A 15 21.20 -27.57 58.39
C ALA A 15 20.57 -26.32 57.74
N GLY A 16 20.18 -25.32 58.54
CA GLY A 16 19.67 -24.04 58.06
C GLY A 16 20.71 -23.24 57.26
N ASN A 17 21.97 -23.26 57.69
CA ASN A 17 23.09 -22.61 57.01
C ASN A 17 23.47 -23.34 55.71
N ALA A 18 23.42 -24.67 55.67
CA ALA A 18 23.63 -25.48 54.47
C ALA A 18 22.56 -25.19 53.40
N VAL A 19 21.28 -25.11 53.80
CA VAL A 19 20.16 -24.76 52.91
C VAL A 19 20.26 -23.32 52.41
N ARG A 20 20.68 -22.37 53.26
CA ARG A 20 20.95 -20.98 52.84
C ARG A 20 22.12 -20.89 51.85
N ALA A 21 23.20 -21.65 52.07
CA ALA A 21 24.35 -21.70 51.16
C ALA A 21 24.01 -22.35 49.82
N GLU A 22 23.14 -23.36 49.78
CA GLU A 22 22.65 -23.96 48.54
C GLU A 22 21.71 -23.00 47.77
N LYS A 23 20.80 -22.32 48.47
CA LYS A 23 19.95 -21.26 47.87
C LYS A 23 20.78 -20.11 47.32
N GLY A 24 21.82 -19.67 48.04
CA GLY A 24 22.76 -18.64 47.59
C GLY A 24 23.53 -19.06 46.33
N ARG A 25 23.99 -20.31 46.26
CA ARG A 25 24.63 -20.87 45.06
C ARG A 25 23.69 -20.92 43.87
N LYS A 26 22.46 -21.42 44.04
CA LYS A 26 21.44 -21.44 42.96
C LYS A 26 21.13 -20.03 42.45
N TYR A 27 21.00 -19.06 43.35
CA TYR A 27 20.76 -17.66 42.99
C TYR A 27 21.93 -17.03 42.22
N PHE A 28 23.17 -17.34 42.63
CA PHE A 28 24.37 -16.90 41.93
C PHE A 28 24.46 -17.47 40.51
N TYR A 29 24.25 -18.78 40.33
CA TYR A 29 24.25 -19.40 39.01
C TYR A 29 23.15 -18.84 38.10
N PHE A 30 21.96 -18.60 38.66
CA PHE A 30 20.86 -18.01 37.91
C PHE A 30 21.18 -16.59 37.44
N ARG A 31 21.74 -15.74 38.31
CA ARG A 31 22.20 -14.38 37.94
C ARG A 31 23.29 -14.41 36.87
N LYS A 32 24.25 -15.33 36.98
CA LYS A 32 25.33 -15.51 36.01
C LYS A 32 24.77 -15.92 34.64
N MET A 33 23.89 -16.92 34.62
CA MET A 33 23.25 -17.40 33.39
C MET A 33 22.46 -16.30 32.67
N ILE A 34 21.70 -15.47 33.42
CA ILE A 34 20.99 -14.32 32.84
C ILE A 34 21.99 -13.30 32.27
N GLY A 35 23.07 -13.02 33.00
CA GLY A 35 24.12 -12.13 32.52
C GLY A 35 24.74 -12.59 31.21
N ASP A 36 25.18 -13.85 31.17
CA ASP A 36 25.80 -14.47 29.99
C ASP A 36 24.85 -14.48 28.79
N TYR A 37 23.54 -14.69 29.02
CA TYR A 37 22.52 -14.59 27.98
C TYR A 37 22.41 -13.16 27.43
N ILE A 38 22.30 -12.15 28.29
CA ILE A 38 22.22 -10.74 27.87
C ILE A 38 23.45 -10.35 27.05
N ASP A 39 24.65 -10.72 27.52
CA ASP A 39 25.90 -10.39 26.86
C ASP A 39 25.97 -11.06 25.47
N THR A 40 25.55 -12.32 25.38
CA THR A 40 25.46 -13.05 24.11
C THR A 40 24.45 -12.39 23.17
N SER A 41 23.26 -12.03 23.64
CA SER A 41 22.22 -11.37 22.83
C SER A 41 22.70 -10.02 22.28
N VAL A 42 23.32 -9.19 23.12
CA VAL A 42 23.87 -7.90 22.70
C VAL A 42 24.96 -8.08 21.63
N ARG A 43 25.86 -9.06 21.81
CA ARG A 43 26.91 -9.38 20.81
C ARG A 43 26.33 -9.86 19.48
N ILE A 44 25.31 -10.71 19.50
CA ILE A 44 24.63 -11.18 18.27
C ILE A 44 24.03 -9.98 17.54
N VAL A 45 23.28 -9.13 18.23
CA VAL A 45 22.64 -7.95 17.60
C VAL A 45 23.68 -6.97 17.07
N ALA A 46 24.74 -6.69 17.84
CA ALA A 46 25.84 -5.83 17.37
C ALA A 46 26.54 -6.41 16.13
N THR A 47 26.70 -7.73 16.05
CA THR A 47 27.26 -8.42 14.89
C THR A 47 26.36 -8.29 13.66
N VAL A 48 25.05 -8.54 13.81
CA VAL A 48 24.07 -8.39 12.72
C VAL A 48 24.03 -6.94 12.23
N PHE A 49 24.04 -5.97 13.14
CA PHE A 49 24.05 -4.56 12.78
C PHE A 49 25.33 -4.15 12.04
N LEU A 50 26.50 -4.62 12.50
CA LEU A 50 27.76 -4.37 11.80
C LEU A 50 27.79 -5.03 10.42
N ALA A 51 27.22 -6.23 10.28
CA ALA A 51 27.09 -6.91 8.98
C ALA A 51 26.17 -6.13 8.01
N ASP A 52 25.03 -5.61 8.50
CA ASP A 52 24.12 -4.76 7.74
C ASP A 52 24.77 -3.44 7.33
N LEU A 53 25.51 -2.79 8.24
CA LEU A 53 26.24 -1.55 7.96
C LEU A 53 27.29 -1.76 6.86
N LEU A 54 28.09 -2.83 6.95
CA LEU A 54 29.08 -3.16 5.91
C LEU A 54 28.42 -3.44 4.55
N ARG A 55 27.29 -4.16 4.54
CA ARG A 55 26.50 -4.39 3.32
C ARG A 55 25.99 -3.08 2.71
N ARG A 56 25.49 -2.15 3.53
CA ARG A 56 25.03 -0.82 3.10
C ARG A 56 26.16 0.04 2.54
N LEU A 57 27.35 0.01 3.15
CA LEU A 57 28.55 0.67 2.63
C LEU A 57 28.97 0.08 1.28
N TYR A 58 28.92 -1.24 1.13
CA TYR A 58 29.15 -1.90 -0.15
C TYR A 58 28.16 -1.44 -1.23
N HIS A 59 26.86 -1.35 -0.90
CA HIS A 59 25.86 -0.78 -1.81
C HIS A 59 26.12 0.69 -2.13
N CYS A 60 26.62 1.52 -1.20
CA CYS A 60 27.01 2.89 -1.50
C CYS A 60 28.10 2.95 -2.57
N VAL A 61 29.12 2.08 -2.48
CA VAL A 61 30.22 2.03 -3.44
C VAL A 61 29.71 1.61 -4.82
N ILE A 62 28.86 0.58 -4.89
CA ILE A 62 28.22 0.15 -6.14
C ILE A 62 27.35 1.26 -6.72
N GLU A 63 26.52 1.89 -5.90
CA GLU A 63 25.61 2.94 -6.33
C GLU A 63 26.38 4.14 -6.90
N TYR A 64 27.50 4.50 -6.25
CA TYR A 64 28.36 5.58 -6.70
C TYR A 64 29.06 5.26 -8.03
N GLY A 65 29.54 4.02 -8.19
CA GLY A 65 30.26 3.58 -9.40
C GLY A 65 29.35 3.30 -10.60
N SER A 66 28.27 2.55 -10.40
CA SER A 66 27.43 2.03 -11.48
C SER A 66 26.19 2.89 -11.76
N ASN A 67 25.66 3.55 -10.73
CA ASN A 67 24.36 4.23 -10.75
C ASN A 67 24.46 5.76 -10.57
N GLY A 68 25.66 6.33 -10.75
CA GLY A 68 25.90 7.76 -10.56
C GLY A 68 25.04 8.69 -11.44
N ARG A 69 24.42 8.18 -12.51
CA ARG A 69 23.52 8.92 -13.41
C ARG A 69 22.18 9.29 -12.76
N TYR A 70 21.74 8.59 -11.72
CA TYR A 70 20.49 8.88 -11.00
C TYR A 70 20.63 10.01 -9.97
N TYR A 71 21.83 10.60 -9.84
CA TYR A 71 22.14 11.62 -8.86
C TYR A 71 22.70 12.87 -9.53
N LEU A 72 22.31 14.03 -9.02
CA LEU A 72 22.94 15.28 -9.39
C LEU A 72 24.43 15.22 -9.01
N PRO A 73 25.35 15.74 -9.86
CA PRO A 73 26.78 15.67 -9.59
C PRO A 73 27.21 16.33 -8.28
N GLU A 74 26.54 17.42 -7.90
CA GLU A 74 26.89 18.27 -6.76
C GLU A 74 26.75 17.54 -5.41
N ASP A 75 25.66 16.79 -5.22
CA ASP A 75 25.33 16.14 -3.94
C ASP A 75 25.40 14.60 -3.98
N ARG A 76 25.95 14.02 -5.05
CA ARG A 76 25.89 12.58 -5.33
C ARG A 76 26.27 11.73 -4.11
N LEU A 77 27.45 11.98 -3.54
CA LEU A 77 27.99 11.18 -2.44
C LEU A 77 27.11 11.31 -1.19
N TRP A 78 26.71 12.53 -0.84
CA TRP A 78 25.87 12.79 0.32
C TRP A 78 24.49 12.13 0.21
N VAL A 79 23.84 12.23 -0.95
CA VAL A 79 22.51 11.64 -1.16
C VAL A 79 22.58 10.11 -1.10
N ILE A 80 23.60 9.50 -1.70
CA ILE A 80 23.81 8.04 -1.64
C ILE A 80 24.01 7.58 -0.19
N LEU A 81 24.92 8.22 0.54
CA LEU A 81 25.17 7.89 1.96
C LEU A 81 23.90 8.06 2.80
N ARG A 82 23.19 9.19 2.64
CA ARG A 82 21.95 9.46 3.36
C ARG A 82 20.91 8.38 3.11
N ARG A 83 20.67 8.00 1.85
CA ARG A 83 19.70 6.96 1.48
C ARG A 83 20.10 5.60 2.06
N SER A 84 21.38 5.25 1.97
CA SER A 84 21.90 3.98 2.50
C SER A 84 21.82 3.90 4.03
N CYS A 85 22.01 5.02 4.74
CA CYS A 85 21.94 5.08 6.20
C CYS A 85 20.54 5.36 6.76
N THR A 86 19.48 5.32 5.94
CA THR A 86 18.12 5.50 6.42
C THR A 86 17.59 4.18 7.00
N TYR A 87 17.14 4.21 8.25
CA TYR A 87 16.51 3.09 8.95
C TYR A 87 15.04 3.40 9.24
N ASN A 88 14.20 2.37 9.25
CA ASN A 88 12.83 2.50 9.73
C ASN A 88 12.84 2.76 11.25
N ASN A 89 11.88 3.55 11.75
CA ASN A 89 11.71 3.90 13.16
C ASN A 89 11.75 2.65 14.07
N ARG A 90 11.14 1.54 13.66
CA ARG A 90 11.18 0.27 14.42
C ARG A 90 12.61 -0.24 14.64
N SER A 91 13.43 -0.21 13.59
CA SER A 91 14.84 -0.61 13.66
C SER A 91 15.63 0.33 14.55
N ILE A 92 15.38 1.65 14.45
CA ILE A 92 16.03 2.65 15.31
C ILE A 92 15.73 2.38 16.78
N TYR A 93 14.45 2.19 17.16
CA TYR A 93 14.08 1.91 18.54
C TYR A 93 14.70 0.62 19.08
N LEU A 94 14.77 -0.43 18.25
CA LEU A 94 15.45 -1.67 18.62
C LEU A 94 16.94 -1.42 18.87
N ILE A 95 17.63 -0.75 17.95
CA ILE A 95 19.06 -0.45 18.09
C ILE A 95 19.33 0.38 19.35
N VAL A 96 18.55 1.43 19.59
CA VAL A 96 18.67 2.26 20.79
C VAL A 96 18.45 1.43 22.05
N GLY A 97 17.46 0.55 22.08
CA GLY A 97 17.22 -0.37 23.20
C GLY A 97 18.44 -1.25 23.50
N PHE A 98 19.01 -1.88 22.48
CA PHE A 98 20.21 -2.71 22.65
C PHE A 98 21.45 -1.92 23.05
N VAL A 99 21.60 -0.68 22.55
CA VAL A 99 22.68 0.23 22.96
C VAL A 99 22.55 0.62 24.44
N LEU A 100 21.35 0.91 24.92
CA LEU A 100 21.10 1.21 26.33
C LEU A 100 21.40 0.00 27.23
N VAL A 101 20.98 -1.20 26.81
CA VAL A 101 21.32 -2.44 27.52
C VAL A 101 22.84 -2.65 27.54
N ALA A 102 23.53 -2.43 26.42
CA ALA A 102 24.97 -2.54 26.34
C ALA A 102 25.67 -1.57 27.31
N PHE A 103 25.28 -0.29 27.32
CA PHE A 103 25.84 0.70 28.25
C PHE A 103 25.56 0.36 29.71
N PHE A 104 24.35 -0.10 30.02
CA PHE A 104 24.02 -0.55 31.37
C PHE A 104 24.89 -1.74 31.79
N ARG A 105 25.09 -2.73 30.91
CA ARG A 105 25.96 -3.87 31.19
C ARG A 105 27.41 -3.44 31.41
N ILE A 106 27.95 -2.56 30.56
CA ILE A 106 29.29 -1.97 30.75
C ILE A 106 29.40 -1.29 32.11
N SER A 107 28.38 -0.51 32.50
CA SER A 107 28.37 0.19 33.79
C SER A 107 28.34 -0.77 34.99
N VAL A 108 27.69 -1.93 34.87
CA VAL A 108 27.59 -2.91 35.95
C VAL A 108 28.83 -3.81 36.03
N THR A 109 29.38 -4.26 34.90
CA THR A 109 30.53 -5.18 34.87
C THR A 109 31.87 -4.45 34.85
N GLY A 110 31.89 -3.18 34.45
CA GLY A 110 33.11 -2.39 34.25
C GLY A 110 33.93 -2.84 33.03
N ASN A 111 33.44 -3.79 32.23
CA ASN A 111 34.19 -4.41 31.14
C ASN A 111 33.44 -4.32 29.81
N TYR A 112 33.95 -3.49 28.89
CA TYR A 112 33.37 -3.32 27.56
C TYR A 112 33.47 -4.57 26.68
N ARG A 113 34.42 -5.46 26.95
CA ARG A 113 34.58 -6.70 26.18
C ARG A 113 33.39 -7.64 26.32
N ASP A 114 32.57 -7.46 27.35
CA ASP A 114 31.37 -8.28 27.57
C ASP A 114 30.31 -8.01 26.49
N VAL A 115 30.27 -6.80 25.92
CA VAL A 115 29.26 -6.40 24.92
C VAL A 115 29.79 -6.30 23.50
N VAL A 116 31.11 -6.11 23.31
CA VAL A 116 31.71 -6.01 21.97
C VAL A 116 31.79 -7.40 21.31
N PRO A 117 31.34 -7.55 20.04
CA PRO A 117 31.48 -8.81 19.32
C PRO A 117 32.93 -9.30 19.24
N THR A 118 33.16 -10.55 19.64
CA THR A 118 34.45 -11.22 19.46
C THR A 118 34.57 -11.80 18.04
N THR A 119 35.77 -12.21 17.65
CA THR A 119 36.06 -12.84 16.36
C THR A 119 35.13 -14.01 16.04
N LEU A 120 34.74 -14.78 17.07
CA LEU A 120 33.78 -15.88 16.93
C LEU A 120 32.44 -15.41 16.37
N PHE A 121 31.90 -14.28 16.85
CA PHE A 121 30.65 -13.74 16.33
C PHE A 121 30.84 -13.14 14.93
N LEU A 122 31.94 -12.43 14.70
CA LEU A 122 32.23 -11.81 13.39
C LEU A 122 32.33 -12.84 12.26
N VAL A 123 32.82 -14.05 12.52
CA VAL A 123 32.85 -15.16 11.54
C VAL A 123 31.46 -15.53 11.02
N HIS A 124 30.38 -15.19 11.73
CA HIS A 124 29.01 -15.47 11.30
C HIS A 124 28.40 -14.39 10.40
N MET A 125 29.09 -13.26 10.17
CA MET A 125 28.60 -12.19 9.27
C MET A 125 28.28 -12.67 7.84
N PRO A 126 29.07 -13.55 7.21
CA PRO A 126 28.74 -14.07 5.89
C PRO A 126 27.40 -14.79 5.84
N LEU A 127 26.92 -15.41 6.93
CA LEU A 127 25.59 -16.03 6.97
C LEU A 127 24.48 -14.99 6.82
N TYR A 128 24.64 -13.83 7.46
CA TYR A 128 23.71 -12.71 7.30
C TYR A 128 23.70 -12.19 5.85
N TRP A 129 24.86 -12.10 5.21
CA TRP A 129 24.94 -11.67 3.82
C TRP A 129 24.34 -12.70 2.87
N ILE A 130 24.60 -14.00 3.07
CA ILE A 130 23.99 -15.07 2.27
C ILE A 130 22.47 -15.02 2.39
N TRP A 131 21.94 -14.94 3.62
CA TRP A 131 20.50 -14.78 3.89
C TRP A 131 19.91 -13.57 3.17
N SER A 132 20.65 -12.46 3.18
CA SER A 132 20.25 -11.20 2.57
C SER A 132 20.29 -11.24 1.04
N PHE A 133 21.28 -11.90 0.45
CA PHE A 133 21.43 -12.00 -1.00
C PHE A 133 20.50 -13.04 -1.62
N SER A 134 20.04 -14.01 -0.83
CA SER A 134 19.07 -15.00 -1.28
C SER A 134 17.62 -14.49 -1.26
N ASP A 135 17.39 -13.24 -0.88
CA ASP A 135 16.06 -12.61 -0.77
C ASP A 135 15.05 -13.50 -0.01
N MET A 136 15.52 -14.22 1.02
CA MET A 136 14.71 -15.20 1.74
C MET A 136 13.56 -14.59 2.55
N ASP A 137 13.61 -13.28 2.79
CA ASP A 137 12.55 -12.50 3.42
C ASP A 137 11.46 -12.08 2.43
N HIS A 138 11.72 -12.15 1.13
CA HIS A 138 10.78 -11.80 0.08
C HIS A 138 9.94 -13.01 -0.38
N SER A 139 8.63 -12.83 -0.34
CA SER A 139 7.63 -13.78 -0.86
C SER A 139 6.56 -13.04 -1.66
N THR A 140 5.76 -13.76 -2.46
CA THR A 140 4.58 -13.18 -3.13
C THR A 140 3.66 -12.45 -2.16
N LEU A 141 3.53 -12.96 -0.92
CA LEU A 141 2.76 -12.31 0.13
C LEU A 141 3.40 -10.98 0.57
N SER A 142 4.73 -10.90 0.66
CA SER A 142 5.44 -9.65 0.97
C SER A 142 5.20 -8.58 -0.11
N TYR A 143 5.20 -8.97 -1.40
CA TYR A 143 4.86 -8.07 -2.50
C TYR A 143 3.40 -7.60 -2.43
N SER A 144 2.47 -8.50 -2.11
CA SER A 144 1.06 -8.16 -1.92
C SER A 144 0.88 -7.14 -0.78
N HIS A 145 1.59 -7.30 0.34
CA HIS A 145 1.61 -6.29 1.41
C HIS A 145 2.18 -4.96 0.96
N TRP A 146 3.31 -4.97 0.24
CA TRP A 146 3.92 -3.76 -0.29
C TRP A 146 2.94 -2.99 -1.20
N ILE A 147 2.29 -3.64 -2.17
CA ILE A 147 1.29 -3.01 -3.06
C ILE A 147 0.10 -2.44 -2.28
N ARG A 148 -0.31 -3.10 -1.18
CA ARG A 148 -1.43 -2.63 -0.35
C ARG A 148 -1.08 -1.37 0.43
N ASP A 149 0.19 -1.18 0.79
CA ASP A 149 0.66 0.00 1.51
C ASP A 149 0.55 1.28 0.67
N SER A 150 0.47 2.43 1.34
CA SER A 150 0.29 3.73 0.68
C SER A 150 1.64 4.43 0.46
N HIS A 151 2.49 3.84 -0.37
CA HIS A 151 3.79 4.41 -0.73
C HIS A 151 3.77 5.19 -2.06
N GLY A 152 2.74 5.01 -2.90
CA GLY A 152 2.53 5.77 -4.14
C GLY A 152 3.51 5.45 -5.28
N LEU A 153 4.30 4.39 -5.12
CA LEU A 153 5.27 3.91 -6.11
C LEU A 153 4.77 2.66 -6.85
N ASP A 154 3.60 2.15 -6.47
CA ASP A 154 2.99 0.99 -7.12
C ASP A 154 2.24 1.41 -8.39
N TYR A 155 2.09 0.43 -9.29
CA TYR A 155 1.44 0.62 -10.58
C TYR A 155 -0.02 1.11 -10.43
N ALA A 156 -0.74 0.62 -9.41
CA ALA A 156 -2.15 0.95 -9.21
C ALA A 156 -2.36 2.40 -8.76
N ALA A 157 -1.60 2.85 -7.76
CA ALA A 157 -1.64 4.23 -7.29
C ALA A 157 -1.20 5.21 -8.38
N GLY A 158 -0.16 4.86 -9.15
CA GLY A 158 0.29 5.63 -10.30
C GLY A 158 -0.81 5.81 -11.36
N MET A 159 -1.46 4.71 -11.76
CA MET A 159 -2.58 4.75 -12.71
C MET A 159 -3.76 5.60 -12.23
N ALA A 160 -4.22 5.38 -11.01
CA ALA A 160 -5.34 6.12 -10.43
C ALA A 160 -5.01 7.62 -10.32
N SER A 161 -3.80 7.96 -9.87
CA SER A 161 -3.35 9.35 -9.75
C SER A 161 -3.24 10.03 -11.12
N ASN A 162 -2.71 9.34 -12.14
CA ASN A 162 -2.60 9.89 -13.48
C ASN A 162 -3.98 10.11 -14.12
N TYR A 163 -4.91 9.17 -13.97
CA TYR A 163 -6.27 9.34 -14.48
C TYR A 163 -7.02 10.47 -13.77
N PHE A 164 -6.87 10.56 -12.45
CA PHE A 164 -7.48 11.64 -11.68
C PHE A 164 -6.92 13.02 -12.06
N HIS A 165 -5.60 13.22 -11.94
CA HIS A 165 -4.98 14.53 -12.19
C HIS A 165 -4.86 14.89 -13.68
N GLY A 166 -4.75 13.88 -14.53
CA GLY A 166 -4.58 14.02 -15.96
C GLY A 166 -5.88 14.11 -16.75
N TYR A 167 -7.01 13.72 -16.16
CA TYR A 167 -8.28 13.71 -16.85
C TYR A 167 -9.42 14.23 -15.97
N LEU A 168 -9.82 13.49 -14.92
CA LEU A 168 -11.05 13.76 -14.18
C LEU A 168 -11.08 15.15 -13.50
N LYS A 169 -9.98 15.54 -12.85
CA LYS A 169 -9.84 16.86 -12.20
C LYS A 169 -9.90 18.02 -13.21
N LEU A 170 -9.66 17.75 -14.48
CA LEU A 170 -9.63 18.75 -15.53
C LEU A 170 -10.97 18.85 -16.24
N SER A 171 -11.57 17.71 -16.60
CA SER A 171 -12.75 17.66 -17.46
C SER A 171 -14.07 17.86 -16.72
N LEU A 172 -14.13 17.59 -15.42
CA LEU A 172 -15.41 17.54 -14.70
C LEU A 172 -15.75 18.82 -13.92
N PRO A 173 -14.83 19.39 -13.13
CA PRO A 173 -15.16 20.57 -12.32
C PRO A 173 -15.59 21.77 -13.13
N GLU A 174 -16.43 22.59 -12.53
CA GLU A 174 -16.90 23.84 -13.11
C GLU A 174 -15.76 24.86 -13.19
N ARG A 175 -15.53 25.40 -14.39
CA ARG A 175 -14.52 26.43 -14.65
C ARG A 175 -15.07 27.44 -15.65
N LYS A 176 -15.25 28.70 -15.22
CA LYS A 176 -15.75 29.78 -16.08
C LYS A 176 -17.07 29.40 -16.78
N ASP A 177 -18.02 28.90 -15.99
CA ASP A 177 -19.34 28.48 -16.48
C ASP A 177 -19.28 27.35 -17.53
N ASP A 178 -18.30 26.44 -17.38
CA ASP A 178 -18.22 25.18 -18.11
C ASP A 178 -17.83 24.05 -17.13
N GLY A 179 -18.81 23.23 -16.75
CA GLY A 179 -18.66 22.08 -15.87
C GLY A 179 -19.55 20.91 -16.28
N LEU A 180 -19.27 19.71 -15.76
CA LEU A 180 -20.01 18.50 -16.14
C LEU A 180 -21.54 18.66 -15.95
N LYS A 181 -21.96 19.13 -14.77
CA LYS A 181 -23.39 19.27 -14.43
C LYS A 181 -24.10 20.23 -15.38
N GLN A 182 -23.50 21.38 -15.65
CA GLN A 182 -24.03 22.37 -16.56
C GLN A 182 -24.12 21.84 -18.00
N ARG A 183 -23.09 21.13 -18.48
CA ARG A 183 -23.14 20.47 -19.81
C ARG A 183 -24.24 19.42 -19.88
N MET A 184 -24.50 18.70 -18.78
CA MET A 184 -25.62 17.75 -18.71
C MET A 184 -26.97 18.49 -18.72
N GLU A 185 -27.12 19.59 -17.97
CA GLU A 185 -28.35 20.40 -17.94
C GLU A 185 -28.65 20.99 -19.32
N MET A 186 -27.66 21.60 -19.99
CA MET A 186 -27.81 22.10 -21.36
C MET A 186 -28.18 20.98 -22.34
N TYR A 187 -27.65 19.77 -22.14
CA TYR A 187 -28.00 18.61 -22.96
C TYR A 187 -29.44 18.14 -22.70
N GLU A 188 -29.91 18.15 -21.44
CA GLU A 188 -31.30 17.87 -21.06
C GLU A 188 -32.25 18.86 -21.72
N ASP A 189 -31.95 20.16 -21.63
CA ASP A 189 -32.78 21.24 -22.18
C ASP A 189 -32.84 21.20 -23.70
N LYS A 190 -31.67 21.05 -24.36
CA LYS A 190 -31.57 21.02 -25.84
C LYS A 190 -32.31 19.83 -26.45
N ASN A 191 -32.22 18.66 -25.81
CA ASN A 191 -32.75 17.41 -26.38
C ASN A 191 -34.09 17.00 -25.76
N ASN A 192 -34.58 17.71 -24.74
CA ASN A 192 -35.74 17.37 -23.93
C ASN A 192 -35.65 15.94 -23.36
N VAL A 193 -34.50 15.64 -22.72
CA VAL A 193 -34.19 14.33 -22.13
C VAL A 193 -33.88 14.44 -20.65
N THR A 194 -33.71 13.30 -19.97
CA THR A 194 -33.34 13.28 -18.55
C THR A 194 -32.20 12.31 -18.30
N PHE A 195 -31.18 12.73 -17.57
CA PHE A 195 -30.13 11.85 -17.09
C PHE A 195 -30.59 11.06 -15.87
N GLY A 196 -30.41 9.74 -15.91
CA GLY A 196 -30.74 8.88 -14.76
C GLY A 196 -29.76 9.05 -13.60
N ILE A 197 -28.53 9.46 -13.90
CA ILE A 197 -27.49 9.80 -12.92
C ILE A 197 -26.83 11.10 -13.39
N LYS A 198 -26.96 12.18 -12.61
CA LYS A 198 -26.33 13.50 -12.90
C LYS A 198 -24.84 13.55 -12.50
N ARG A 199 -24.09 12.50 -12.88
CA ARG A 199 -22.66 12.29 -12.63
C ARG A 199 -22.06 11.50 -13.79
N LEU A 200 -20.75 11.58 -13.97
CA LEU A 200 -20.04 10.70 -14.88
C LEU A 200 -19.94 9.31 -14.25
N VAL A 201 -20.53 8.31 -14.91
CA VAL A 201 -20.44 6.92 -14.50
C VAL A 201 -19.15 6.31 -15.04
N ILE A 202 -18.29 5.83 -14.15
CA ILE A 202 -17.06 5.12 -14.51
C ILE A 202 -17.22 3.65 -14.16
N LEU A 203 -17.15 2.81 -15.18
CA LEU A 203 -17.28 1.36 -15.08
C LEU A 203 -15.92 0.72 -14.76
N ILE A 204 -15.90 -0.12 -13.74
CA ILE A 204 -14.72 -0.86 -13.27
C ILE A 204 -15.06 -2.36 -13.19
N PRO A 205 -14.86 -3.14 -14.26
CA PRO A 205 -15.04 -4.59 -14.23
C PRO A 205 -13.89 -5.26 -13.47
N ASP A 206 -14.16 -6.42 -12.85
CA ASP A 206 -13.16 -7.26 -12.18
C ASP A 206 -12.13 -7.89 -13.13
N GLU A 207 -12.48 -8.08 -14.41
CA GLU A 207 -11.58 -8.56 -15.45
C GLU A 207 -10.66 -7.47 -16.01
N MET A 208 -10.78 -6.22 -15.55
CA MET A 208 -10.00 -5.05 -15.99
C MET A 208 -10.16 -4.67 -17.47
N PHE A 209 -11.04 -5.36 -18.19
CA PHE A 209 -11.27 -5.15 -19.60
C PHE A 209 -12.69 -4.64 -19.86
N VAL A 210 -12.78 -3.54 -20.61
CA VAL A 210 -14.03 -3.00 -21.16
C VAL A 210 -13.81 -2.83 -22.65
N ASN A 211 -14.73 -3.34 -23.46
CA ASN A 211 -14.69 -3.16 -24.91
C ASN A 211 -14.64 -1.65 -25.28
N GLY A 212 -13.97 -1.32 -26.39
CA GLY A 212 -13.87 0.06 -26.86
C GLY A 212 -15.23 0.71 -27.17
N VAL A 213 -16.27 -0.11 -27.38
CA VAL A 213 -17.67 0.30 -27.43
C VAL A 213 -18.43 -0.50 -26.36
N LEU A 214 -19.22 0.20 -25.54
CA LEU A 214 -20.14 -0.46 -24.61
C LEU A 214 -21.23 -1.18 -25.41
N GLU A 215 -21.17 -2.51 -25.43
CA GLU A 215 -22.18 -3.37 -26.03
C GLU A 215 -23.22 -3.72 -24.96
N SER A 216 -24.45 -3.24 -25.15
CA SER A 216 -25.60 -3.57 -24.30
C SER A 216 -26.86 -3.50 -25.16
N HIS A 217 -27.75 -4.47 -24.98
CA HIS A 217 -29.04 -4.46 -25.68
C HIS A 217 -29.99 -3.37 -25.17
N LEU A 218 -29.66 -2.78 -24.02
CA LEU A 218 -30.43 -1.73 -23.36
C LEU A 218 -29.87 -0.33 -23.61
N LEU A 219 -28.69 -0.19 -24.20
CA LEU A 219 -28.01 1.09 -24.37
C LEU A 219 -27.70 1.39 -25.84
N ASP A 220 -28.24 2.49 -26.34
CA ASP A 220 -27.86 3.05 -27.63
C ASP A 220 -26.90 4.22 -27.42
N LYS A 221 -25.85 4.31 -28.23
CA LYS A 221 -24.94 5.47 -28.20
C LYS A 221 -25.67 6.72 -28.71
N ALA A 222 -25.63 7.80 -27.94
CA ALA A 222 -26.21 9.09 -28.27
C ALA A 222 -25.12 10.12 -28.64
N GLU A 223 -25.53 11.35 -28.93
CA GLU A 223 -24.59 12.46 -29.11
C GLU A 223 -23.81 12.70 -27.80
N PRO A 224 -22.49 12.92 -27.86
CA PRO A 224 -21.70 13.18 -26.67
C PRO A 224 -22.07 14.52 -26.04
N LEU A 225 -21.68 14.73 -24.77
CA LEU A 225 -21.72 16.05 -24.15
C LEU A 225 -20.84 17.03 -24.93
N GLU A 226 -21.10 18.33 -24.75
CA GLU A 226 -20.27 19.39 -25.32
C GLU A 226 -18.80 19.17 -24.97
N THR A 227 -17.93 19.35 -25.97
CA THR A 227 -16.51 19.09 -25.82
C THR A 227 -15.85 20.26 -25.10
N GLN A 228 -15.27 20.00 -23.94
CA GLN A 228 -14.44 20.97 -23.26
C GLN A 228 -13.02 20.92 -23.82
N PHE A 229 -12.43 22.08 -24.07
CA PHE A 229 -11.05 22.17 -24.54
C PHE A 229 -10.15 22.85 -23.52
N ILE A 230 -9.01 22.22 -23.21
CA ILE A 230 -8.07 22.73 -22.20
C ILE A 230 -6.64 22.67 -22.75
N ASN A 231 -5.93 23.80 -22.66
CA ASN A 231 -4.51 23.87 -22.99
C ASN A 231 -3.66 23.10 -21.96
N ARG A 232 -2.97 22.05 -22.41
CA ARG A 232 -2.13 21.18 -21.58
C ARG A 232 -0.88 20.74 -22.33
N ALA A 233 0.28 21.03 -21.72
CA ALA A 233 1.59 20.71 -22.27
C ALA A 233 1.76 21.17 -23.74
N GLY A 234 1.38 22.43 -24.01
CA GLY A 234 1.49 23.05 -25.34
C GLY A 234 0.41 22.65 -26.36
N VAL A 235 -0.60 21.85 -25.98
CA VAL A 235 -1.65 21.38 -26.88
C VAL A 235 -3.04 21.75 -26.34
N TYR A 236 -3.91 22.25 -27.22
CA TYR A 236 -5.33 22.47 -26.90
C TYR A 236 -6.09 21.15 -27.02
N ARG A 237 -6.34 20.49 -25.88
CA ARG A 237 -6.83 19.11 -25.84
C ARG A 237 -8.35 19.05 -25.68
N PRO A 238 -9.07 18.26 -26.50
CA PRO A 238 -10.49 18.01 -26.31
C PRO A 238 -10.74 16.96 -25.22
N PHE A 239 -11.69 17.24 -24.32
CA PHE A 239 -12.24 16.31 -23.34
C PHE A 239 -13.70 16.04 -23.71
N LYS A 240 -14.00 14.78 -24.04
CA LYS A 240 -15.32 14.36 -24.54
C LYS A 240 -15.86 13.25 -23.66
N HIS A 241 -17.14 13.33 -23.33
CA HIS A 241 -17.85 12.29 -22.58
C HIS A 241 -18.97 11.72 -23.43
N ALA A 242 -18.97 10.39 -23.59
CA ALA A 242 -20.01 9.69 -24.32
C ALA A 242 -21.31 9.65 -23.51
N VAL A 243 -22.42 9.82 -24.20
CA VAL A 243 -23.76 9.68 -23.63
C VAL A 243 -24.41 8.46 -24.25
N TYR A 244 -25.11 7.68 -23.42
CA TYR A 244 -25.88 6.52 -23.85
C TYR A 244 -27.34 6.69 -23.45
N ARG A 245 -28.24 6.34 -24.36
CA ARG A 245 -29.69 6.31 -24.18
C ARG A 245 -30.12 4.93 -23.72
N MET A 246 -30.92 4.88 -22.66
CA MET A 246 -31.56 3.66 -22.19
C MET A 246 -32.80 3.34 -23.02
N ASN A 247 -32.78 2.22 -23.75
CA ASN A 247 -33.88 1.78 -24.59
C ASN A 247 -35.09 1.32 -23.77
N LYS A 248 -34.84 0.82 -22.55
CA LYS A 248 -35.88 0.46 -21.61
C LYS A 248 -36.43 1.69 -20.89
N LYS A 249 -37.74 1.88 -20.97
CA LYS A 249 -38.41 2.88 -20.11
C LYS A 249 -38.38 2.41 -18.66
N VAL A 250 -37.94 3.28 -17.76
CA VAL A 250 -38.01 3.06 -16.32
C VAL A 250 -38.97 4.09 -15.75
N ASN A 251 -39.99 3.64 -15.01
CA ASN A 251 -41.07 4.50 -14.49
C ASN A 251 -41.71 5.38 -15.59
N GLY A 252 -41.90 4.82 -16.79
CA GLY A 252 -42.50 5.51 -17.94
C GLY A 252 -41.60 6.52 -18.64
N ARG A 253 -40.36 6.75 -18.19
CA ARG A 253 -39.40 7.71 -18.77
C ARG A 253 -38.19 7.00 -19.40
N THR A 254 -37.65 7.62 -20.44
CA THR A 254 -36.38 7.23 -21.07
C THR A 254 -35.26 8.02 -20.42
N TYR A 255 -34.21 7.32 -19.98
CA TYR A 255 -33.07 7.94 -19.31
C TYR A 255 -31.82 7.92 -20.16
N TYR A 256 -30.95 8.89 -19.93
CA TYR A 256 -29.64 9.01 -20.53
C TYR A 256 -28.57 8.92 -19.44
N PHE A 257 -27.36 8.53 -19.82
CA PHE A 257 -26.24 8.34 -18.90
C PHE A 257 -24.94 8.79 -19.57
N ALA A 258 -24.15 9.59 -18.86
CA ALA A 258 -22.76 9.85 -19.23
C ALA A 258 -21.91 8.70 -18.69
N ILE A 259 -21.32 7.89 -19.57
CA ILE A 259 -20.65 6.64 -19.18
C ILE A 259 -19.30 6.52 -19.87
N GLU A 260 -18.30 6.05 -19.11
CA GLU A 260 -17.03 5.60 -19.65
C GLU A 260 -16.49 4.40 -18.85
N GLY A 261 -15.59 3.62 -19.46
CA GLY A 261 -14.78 2.64 -18.74
C GLY A 261 -13.53 3.31 -18.15
N ALA A 262 -13.01 2.78 -17.06
CA ALA A 262 -11.73 3.23 -16.51
C ALA A 262 -10.57 2.87 -17.46
N THR A 263 -10.25 3.78 -18.39
CA THR A 263 -9.22 3.57 -19.43
C THR A 263 -7.87 3.05 -18.91
N PRO A 264 -7.33 3.47 -17.74
CA PRO A 264 -6.08 2.93 -17.24
C PRO A 264 -6.10 1.41 -17.04
N LEU A 265 -7.26 0.82 -16.74
CA LEU A 265 -7.38 -0.64 -16.59
C LEU A 265 -7.22 -1.38 -17.92
N ILE A 266 -7.69 -0.79 -19.03
CA ILE A 266 -7.43 -1.33 -20.38
C ILE A 266 -5.94 -1.28 -20.68
N SER A 267 -5.28 -0.15 -20.41
CA SER A 267 -3.83 -0.04 -20.59
C SER A 267 -3.05 -1.02 -19.71
N PHE A 268 -3.54 -1.29 -18.49
CA PHE A 268 -2.96 -2.33 -17.65
C PHE A 268 -3.18 -3.73 -18.19
N PHE A 269 -4.39 -4.02 -18.67
CA PHE A 269 -4.74 -5.28 -19.32
C PHE A 269 -3.79 -5.55 -20.50
N ASP A 270 -3.58 -4.57 -21.37
CA ASP A 270 -2.63 -4.68 -22.48
C ASP A 270 -1.19 -4.90 -21.98
N ALA A 271 -0.79 -4.22 -20.89
CA ALA A 271 0.54 -4.35 -20.33
C ALA A 271 0.81 -5.75 -19.74
N ILE A 272 -0.16 -6.40 -19.09
CA ILE A 272 0.00 -7.74 -18.50
C ILE A 272 0.04 -8.86 -19.53
N TYR A 273 -0.50 -8.63 -20.74
CA TYR A 273 -0.48 -9.59 -21.85
C TYR A 273 0.56 -9.26 -22.93
N SER A 274 1.30 -8.17 -22.78
CA SER A 274 2.34 -7.75 -23.74
C SER A 274 3.70 -8.39 -23.43
N ASN A 275 4.35 -8.93 -24.45
CA ASN A 275 5.71 -9.47 -24.36
C ASN A 275 6.77 -8.40 -23.99
N LEU A 276 6.47 -7.11 -24.12
CA LEU A 276 7.41 -6.03 -23.87
C LEU A 276 7.44 -5.55 -22.41
N SER A 277 6.33 -5.69 -21.70
CA SER A 277 6.11 -5.04 -20.41
C SER A 277 5.51 -5.96 -19.35
N ALA A 278 4.99 -7.13 -19.72
CA ALA A 278 4.44 -8.06 -18.76
C ALA A 278 5.54 -8.57 -17.82
N THR A 279 5.23 -8.57 -16.54
CA THR A 279 6.03 -9.24 -15.52
C THR A 279 5.17 -10.28 -14.83
N TRP A 280 5.80 -11.33 -14.29
CA TRP A 280 5.06 -12.36 -13.56
C TRP A 280 4.35 -11.75 -12.34
N GLN A 281 4.94 -10.75 -11.68
CA GLN A 281 4.33 -10.05 -10.54
C GLN A 281 3.03 -9.35 -10.94
N MET A 282 3.00 -8.70 -12.10
CA MET A 282 1.78 -8.04 -12.57
C MET A 282 0.66 -9.04 -12.87
N GLN A 283 1.00 -10.21 -13.42
CA GLN A 283 0.03 -11.25 -13.73
C GLN A 283 -0.52 -11.94 -12.47
N GLU A 284 0.37 -12.27 -11.53
CA GLU A 284 0.04 -12.90 -10.26
C GLU A 284 -0.79 -11.96 -9.36
N LEU A 285 -0.36 -10.69 -9.24
CA LEU A 285 -0.95 -9.70 -8.33
C LEU A 285 -1.98 -8.79 -9.03
N LYS A 286 -2.50 -9.19 -10.19
CA LYS A 286 -3.46 -8.38 -10.97
C LYS A 286 -4.69 -7.97 -10.16
N ARG A 287 -5.17 -8.86 -9.29
CA ARG A 287 -6.34 -8.61 -8.42
C ARG A 287 -6.03 -7.57 -7.35
N GLU A 288 -4.86 -7.64 -6.72
CA GLU A 288 -4.39 -6.62 -5.79
C GLU A 288 -4.27 -5.25 -6.45
N ILE A 289 -3.66 -5.19 -7.64
CA ILE A 289 -3.46 -3.97 -8.41
C ILE A 289 -4.82 -3.36 -8.76
N TRP A 290 -5.76 -4.16 -9.27
CA TRP A 290 -7.12 -3.72 -9.57
C TRP A 290 -7.86 -3.16 -8.34
N LEU A 291 -7.84 -3.88 -7.21
CA LEU A 291 -8.47 -3.43 -5.96
C LEU A 291 -7.84 -2.14 -5.44
N LYS A 292 -6.51 -2.02 -5.49
CA LYS A 292 -5.77 -0.83 -5.05
C LYS A 292 -6.07 0.36 -5.95
N PHE A 293 -6.15 0.16 -7.27
CA PHE A 293 -6.52 1.20 -8.24
C PHE A 293 -7.88 1.80 -7.89
N TYR A 294 -8.89 0.94 -7.70
CA TYR A 294 -10.22 1.39 -7.32
C TYR A 294 -10.21 2.15 -5.99
N LYS A 295 -9.60 1.59 -4.94
CA LYS A 295 -9.58 2.22 -3.61
C LYS A 295 -8.92 3.59 -3.65
N HIS A 296 -7.77 3.68 -4.33
CA HIS A 296 -7.01 4.93 -4.47
C HIS A 296 -7.77 5.96 -5.30
N LEU A 297 -8.38 5.55 -6.43
CA LEU A 297 -9.21 6.44 -7.23
C LEU A 297 -10.42 6.95 -6.44
N ARG A 298 -11.10 6.06 -5.70
CA ARG A 298 -12.23 6.43 -4.84
C ARG A 298 -11.81 7.46 -3.79
N GLU A 299 -10.67 7.26 -3.14
CA GLU A 299 -10.13 8.20 -2.16
C GLU A 299 -9.85 9.57 -2.78
N LEU A 300 -9.24 9.62 -3.97
CA LEU A 300 -8.96 10.88 -4.67
C LEU A 300 -10.25 11.66 -5.00
N ILE A 301 -11.25 10.99 -5.57
CA ILE A 301 -12.49 11.65 -6.01
C ILE A 301 -13.37 12.10 -4.84
N THR A 302 -13.33 11.42 -3.69
CA THR A 302 -14.10 11.81 -2.49
C THR A 302 -13.39 12.90 -1.69
N THR A 303 -12.06 12.85 -1.64
CA THR A 303 -11.26 13.81 -0.87
C THR A 303 -11.21 15.17 -1.55
N TRP A 304 -11.07 15.21 -2.90
CA TRP A 304 -10.95 16.48 -3.62
C TRP A 304 -12.30 17.20 -3.75
N PRO A 305 -12.46 18.42 -3.21
CA PRO A 305 -13.76 19.10 -3.14
C PRO A 305 -14.42 19.32 -4.50
N GLU A 306 -13.64 19.72 -5.51
CA GLU A 306 -14.16 20.11 -6.83
C GLU A 306 -14.70 18.94 -7.65
N THR A 307 -14.24 17.71 -7.38
CA THR A 307 -14.70 16.49 -8.07
C THR A 307 -15.69 15.70 -7.24
N ARG A 308 -15.91 16.10 -5.99
CA ARG A 308 -16.86 15.47 -5.09
C ARG A 308 -18.25 15.55 -5.73
N ASP A 309 -18.95 14.43 -5.74
CA ASP A 309 -20.29 14.30 -6.33
C ASP A 309 -20.39 14.52 -7.85
N LEU A 310 -19.28 14.52 -8.59
CA LEU A 310 -19.27 14.55 -10.06
C LEU A 310 -19.11 13.17 -10.70
N ILE A 311 -18.67 12.18 -9.92
CA ILE A 311 -18.32 10.84 -10.40
C ILE A 311 -19.14 9.79 -9.65
N GLU A 312 -19.59 8.79 -10.38
CA GLU A 312 -20.18 7.57 -9.86
C GLU A 312 -19.31 6.37 -10.28
N LEU A 313 -18.65 5.73 -9.32
CA LEU A 313 -17.88 4.51 -9.59
C LEU A 313 -18.80 3.29 -9.48
N ILE A 314 -18.91 2.51 -10.55
CA ILE A 314 -19.63 1.23 -10.54
C ILE A 314 -18.62 0.10 -10.72
N ILE A 315 -18.42 -0.67 -9.65
CA ILE A 315 -17.68 -1.92 -9.70
C ILE A 315 -18.65 -3.07 -9.93
N TYR A 316 -18.30 -3.98 -10.82
CA TYR A 316 -19.10 -5.16 -11.10
C TYR A 316 -18.21 -6.32 -11.53
N ASN A 317 -18.76 -7.54 -11.43
CA ASN A 317 -18.15 -8.71 -12.04
C ASN A 317 -18.61 -8.77 -13.49
N SER A 318 -17.69 -8.97 -14.43
CA SER A 318 -18.02 -9.10 -15.86
C SER A 318 -18.99 -10.25 -16.12
N HIS A 319 -18.96 -11.29 -15.29
CA HIS A 319 -19.78 -12.49 -15.43
C HIS A 319 -20.73 -12.70 -14.24
N ASP A 320 -21.94 -13.16 -14.53
CA ASP A 320 -22.94 -13.54 -13.53
C ASP A 320 -22.59 -14.90 -12.86
N SER A 321 -23.40 -15.34 -11.89
CA SER A 321 -23.19 -16.63 -11.21
C SER A 321 -23.34 -17.86 -12.12
N LYS A 322 -23.80 -17.68 -13.36
CA LYS A 322 -23.95 -18.70 -14.39
C LYS A 322 -22.87 -18.61 -15.47
N GLY A 323 -21.95 -17.63 -15.38
CA GLY A 323 -20.88 -17.40 -16.34
C GLY A 323 -21.29 -16.60 -17.58
N ASN A 324 -22.45 -15.94 -17.61
CA ASN A 324 -22.85 -15.07 -18.70
C ASN A 324 -22.34 -13.64 -18.48
N LEU A 325 -22.05 -12.93 -19.58
CA LEU A 325 -21.69 -11.52 -19.51
C LEU A 325 -22.83 -10.68 -18.91
N VAL A 326 -22.48 -9.86 -17.93
CA VAL A 326 -23.42 -8.94 -17.27
C VAL A 326 -23.67 -7.74 -18.18
N ASP A 327 -24.95 -7.43 -18.41
CA ASP A 327 -25.33 -6.25 -19.20
C ASP A 327 -25.19 -4.96 -18.37
N VAL A 328 -24.38 -4.03 -18.86
CA VAL A 328 -24.13 -2.73 -18.22
C VAL A 328 -25.41 -1.91 -18.03
N GLY A 329 -26.36 -2.01 -18.96
CA GLY A 329 -27.65 -1.34 -18.86
C GLY A 329 -28.45 -1.79 -17.64
N GLU A 330 -28.44 -3.09 -17.32
CA GLU A 330 -29.10 -3.61 -16.11
C GLU A 330 -28.45 -3.07 -14.83
N LEU A 331 -27.11 -2.99 -14.80
CA LEU A 331 -26.37 -2.41 -13.68
C LEU A 331 -26.72 -0.94 -13.45
N LEU A 332 -26.88 -0.16 -14.53
CA LEU A 332 -27.27 1.24 -14.44
C LEU A 332 -28.69 1.40 -13.91
N VAL A 333 -29.63 0.58 -14.39
CA VAL A 333 -31.02 0.61 -13.90
C VAL A 333 -31.06 0.28 -12.41
N ALA A 334 -30.34 -0.77 -11.98
CA ALA A 334 -30.26 -1.14 -10.58
C ALA A 334 -29.65 -0.03 -9.71
N ASN A 335 -28.54 0.57 -10.17
CA ASN A 335 -27.89 1.67 -9.42
C ASN A 335 -28.79 2.91 -9.32
N MET A 336 -29.43 3.28 -10.44
CA MET A 336 -30.38 4.39 -10.47
C MET A 336 -31.55 4.15 -9.50
N GLN A 337 -32.18 2.97 -9.53
CA GLN A 337 -33.32 2.64 -8.67
C GLN A 337 -32.95 2.59 -7.18
N ASN A 338 -31.78 2.04 -6.85
CA ASN A 338 -31.30 2.01 -5.47
C ASN A 338 -31.09 3.42 -4.91
N LYS A 339 -30.62 4.36 -5.73
CA LYS A 339 -30.49 5.77 -5.35
C LYS A 339 -31.82 6.51 -5.22
N THR A 340 -32.80 6.20 -6.09
CA THR A 340 -34.14 6.79 -5.98
C THR A 340 -34.81 6.36 -4.66
N LYS A 341 -34.68 5.08 -4.28
CA LYS A 341 -35.19 4.59 -2.97
C LYS A 341 -34.56 5.29 -1.77
N THR A 342 -33.26 5.58 -1.81
CA THR A 342 -32.57 6.28 -0.71
C THR A 342 -32.94 7.76 -0.60
N LEU A 343 -33.46 8.38 -1.65
CA LEU A 343 -33.93 9.77 -1.64
C LEU A 343 -35.40 9.88 -1.19
N ASP A 344 -36.25 8.92 -1.57
CA ASP A 344 -37.67 8.89 -1.18
C ASP A 344 -37.90 8.41 0.27
N GLU A 345 -36.89 7.81 0.92
CA GLU A 345 -36.91 7.38 2.33
C GLU A 345 -36.38 8.44 3.31
N ILE A 346 -36.00 9.64 2.84
CA ILE A 346 -35.66 10.77 3.70
C ILE A 346 -36.96 11.53 4.01
N PRO A 347 -37.48 11.52 5.25
CA PRO A 347 -38.64 12.32 5.59
C PRO A 347 -38.29 13.80 5.44
N HIS A 348 -39.12 14.52 4.70
CA HIS A 348 -39.07 15.98 4.60
C HIS A 348 -39.22 16.68 5.96
#